data_AF-A0A7V6TY26-F1
#
_entry.id   AF-A0A7V6TY26-F1
#
_cell.length_a   1.000
_cell.length_b   1.000
_cell.length_c   1.000
_cell.angle_alpha   90.00
_cell.angle_beta   90.00
_cell.angle_gamma   90.00
#
_symmetry.space_group_name_H-M   'P 1'
#
loop_
_entity.id
_entity.type
_entity.pdbx_description
1 polymer ?
#
loop_
_entity_poly.entity_id
_entity_poly.type
_entity_poly.pdbx_seq_one_letter_code
_entity_poly.pdbx_strand_id
1 'polypeptide(L)'
;MTTEKTLTIDGYVILPPLSPWEKQKGDLIYRNQAPGTFGETPEAAWRRFIGAKTPLLDVSVKIQRFHDRGWRLSPARFTISMEPSEEPLP
;
A
#
# COMPACT_ATOMS: atom_id res chain seq x y z
N MET A 1 -28.62 -19.24 0.67
CA MET A 1 -28.03 -17.98 1.15
C MET A 1 -26.55 -18.22 1.32
N THR A 2 -25.77 -17.95 0.28
CA THR A 2 -24.31 -17.98 0.33
C THR A 2 -23.87 -16.78 1.15
N THR A 3 -23.39 -17.01 2.38
CA THR A 3 -22.76 -15.96 3.18
C THR A 3 -21.51 -15.49 2.43
N GLU A 4 -21.57 -14.30 1.82
CA GLU A 4 -20.39 -13.57 1.37
C GLU A 4 -19.43 -13.47 2.56
N LYS A 5 -18.30 -14.17 2.47
CA LYS A 5 -17.24 -14.03 3.48
C LYS A 5 -16.40 -12.84 3.09
N THR A 6 -16.50 -11.77 3.86
CA THR A 6 -15.60 -10.61 3.75
C THR A 6 -14.49 -10.73 4.78
N LEU A 7 -13.24 -10.62 4.32
CA LEU A 7 -12.07 -10.51 5.18
C LEU A 7 -11.54 -9.07 5.11
N THR A 8 -11.29 -8.46 6.27
CA THR A 8 -10.67 -7.13 6.34
C THR A 8 -9.27 -7.25 6.95
N ILE A 9 -8.33 -6.52 6.37
CA ILE A 9 -6.94 -6.45 6.82
C ILE A 9 -6.57 -4.98 6.97
N ASP A 10 -6.26 -4.56 8.20
CA ASP A 10 -5.76 -3.22 8.50
C ASP A 10 -4.24 -3.15 8.30
N GLY A 11 -3.74 -2.01 7.83
CA GLY A 11 -2.32 -1.81 7.61
C GLY A 11 -1.99 -0.39 7.16
N TYR A 12 -0.90 -0.25 6.42
CA TYR A 12 -0.33 1.02 6.01
C TYR A 12 0.12 0.98 4.55
N VAL A 13 0.09 2.12 3.89
CA VAL A 13 0.57 2.34 2.51
C VAL A 13 1.48 3.56 2.47
N ILE A 14 2.34 3.64 1.45
CA ILE A 14 3.18 4.80 1.18
C ILE A 14 2.60 5.57 -0.01
N LEU A 15 2.23 6.83 0.21
CA LEU A 15 1.65 7.71 -0.80
C LEU A 15 2.64 8.79 -1.23
N PRO A 16 2.69 9.12 -2.54
CA PRO A 16 3.52 10.19 -3.05
C PRO A 16 2.95 11.56 -2.68
N PRO A 17 3.78 12.60 -2.60
CA PRO A 17 3.28 13.97 -2.64
C PRO A 17 2.61 14.21 -4.00
N LEU A 18 1.49 14.95 -4.00
CA LEU A 18 0.86 15.38 -5.25
C LEU A 18 1.16 16.85 -5.52
N SER A 19 1.64 17.14 -6.73
CA SER A 19 1.71 18.51 -7.22
C SER A 19 0.30 19.10 -7.43
N PRO A 20 0.16 20.44 -7.54
CA PRO A 20 -1.15 21.06 -7.78
C PRO A 20 -1.88 20.52 -9.01
N TRP A 21 -1.15 20.16 -10.06
CA TRP A 21 -1.70 19.61 -11.30
C TRP A 21 -2.19 18.16 -11.14
N GLU A 22 -1.49 17.37 -10.33
CA GLU A 22 -1.81 15.97 -10.09
C GLU A 22 -3.01 15.78 -9.16
N LYS A 23 -3.36 16.78 -8.35
CA LYS A 23 -4.51 16.72 -7.44
C LYS A 23 -5.81 16.34 -8.15
N GLN A 24 -6.00 16.76 -9.40
CA GLN A 24 -7.18 16.42 -10.21
C GLN A 24 -7.29 14.93 -10.51
N LYS A 25 -6.16 14.20 -10.49
CA LYS A 25 -6.07 12.76 -10.75
C LYS A 25 -5.49 12.00 -9.55
N GLY A 26 -5.53 12.60 -8.35
CA GLY A 26 -4.87 12.09 -7.15
C GLY A 26 -5.34 10.68 -6.79
N ASP A 27 -6.65 10.43 -6.89
CA ASP A 27 -7.24 9.12 -6.58
C ASP A 27 -6.68 8.01 -7.46
N LEU A 28 -6.46 8.28 -8.76
CA LEU A 28 -5.89 7.31 -9.68
C LEU A 28 -4.42 7.01 -9.33
N ILE A 29 -3.65 8.04 -8.98
CA ILE A 29 -2.25 7.91 -8.56
C ILE A 29 -2.17 7.06 -7.29
N TYR A 30 -2.98 7.38 -6.28
CA TYR A 30 -3.02 6.64 -5.03
C TYR A 30 -3.48 5.20 -5.24
N ARG A 31 -4.50 4.96 -6.07
CA ARG A 31 -5.00 3.60 -6.38
C ARG A 31 -3.92 2.73 -7.04
N ASN A 32 -3.07 3.32 -7.88
CA ASN A 32 -1.99 2.58 -8.54
C ASN A 32 -0.80 2.31 -7.60
N GLN A 33 -0.49 3.25 -6.70
CA GLN A 33 0.66 3.15 -5.80
C GLN A 33 0.38 2.32 -4.54
N ALA A 34 -0.79 2.53 -3.91
CA ALA A 34 -1.11 1.99 -2.60
C ALA A 34 -1.00 0.45 -2.52
N PRO A 35 -1.51 -0.35 -3.48
CA PRO A 35 -1.43 -1.81 -3.39
C PRO A 35 0.00 -2.33 -3.33
N GLY A 36 0.92 -1.74 -4.10
CA GLY A 36 2.33 -2.17 -4.14
C GLY A 36 3.11 -1.88 -2.86
N THR A 37 2.60 -0.99 -2.01
CA THR A 37 3.26 -0.56 -0.77
C THR A 37 2.53 -1.00 0.49
N PHE A 38 1.39 -1.67 0.36
CA PHE A 38 0.61 -2.09 1.51
C PHE A 38 1.40 -3.03 2.42
N GLY A 39 1.47 -2.75 3.71
CA GLY A 39 2.01 -3.65 4.73
C GLY A 39 1.21 -3.57 6.02
N GLU A 40 1.08 -4.70 6.72
CA GLU A 40 0.35 -4.78 8.01
C GLU A 40 0.99 -3.90 9.09
N THR A 41 2.28 -3.58 8.95
CA THR A 41 3.02 -2.64 9.81
C THR A 41 3.63 -1.50 9.02
N PRO A 42 3.93 -0.36 9.67
CA PRO A 42 4.65 0.75 9.04
C PRO A 42 5.98 0.34 8.41
N GLU A 43 6.72 -0.52 9.11
CA GLU A 43 8.00 -1.04 8.63
C GLU A 43 7.81 -1.91 7.39
N ALA A 44 6.81 -2.79 7.38
CA ALA A 44 6.51 -3.64 6.23
C ALA A 44 6.15 -2.81 4.99
N ALA A 45 5.37 -1.74 5.17
CA ALA A 45 5.02 -0.82 4.09
C ALA A 45 6.24 -0.11 3.50
N TRP A 46 7.12 0.45 4.35
CA TRP A 46 8.38 1.05 3.91
C TRP A 46 9.32 0.06 3.25
N ARG A 47 9.38 -1.18 3.75
CA ARG A 47 10.17 -2.25 3.16
C ARG A 47 9.71 -2.63 1.77
N ARG A 48 8.40 -2.71 1.56
CA ARG A 48 7.82 -2.94 0.23
C ARG A 48 8.10 -1.78 -0.72
N PHE A 49 8.01 -0.54 -0.23
CA PHE A 49 8.28 0.65 -1.04
C PHE A 49 9.76 0.83 -1.41
N ILE A 50 10.68 0.68 -0.46
CA ILE A 50 12.13 0.88 -0.66
C ILE A 50 12.77 -0.32 -1.37
N GLY A 51 12.14 -1.49 -1.28
CA GLY A 51 12.60 -2.75 -1.86
C GLY A 51 13.46 -3.57 -0.91
N ALA A 52 13.23 -4.89 -0.92
CA ALA A 52 13.86 -5.87 -0.04
C ALA A 52 15.39 -5.93 -0.15
N LYS A 53 15.95 -5.54 -1.31
CA LYS A 53 17.40 -5.55 -1.56
C LYS A 53 18.15 -4.41 -0.85
N THR A 54 17.46 -3.44 -0.26
CA THR A 54 18.12 -2.35 0.46
C THR A 54 18.68 -2.86 1.80
N PRO A 55 19.99 -2.67 2.07
CA PRO A 55 20.59 -3.02 3.36
C PRO A 55 19.85 -2.35 4.53
N LEU A 56 19.68 -3.07 5.66
CA LEU A 56 18.99 -2.56 6.86
C LEU A 56 19.53 -1.20 7.32
N LEU A 57 20.85 -1.03 7.28
CA LEU A 57 21.55 0.19 7.70
C LEU A 57 21.17 1.42 6.85
N ASP A 58 20.74 1.23 5.60
CA ASP A 58 20.39 2.32 4.69
C ASP A 58 18.89 2.66 4.69
N VAL A 59 18.06 1.82 5.32
CA VAL A 59 16.59 1.96 5.27
C VAL A 59 16.16 3.26 5.92
N SER A 60 16.64 3.56 7.14
CA SER A 60 16.26 4.77 7.87
C SER A 60 16.62 6.04 7.11
N VAL A 61 17.82 6.09 6.53
CA VAL A 61 18.28 7.21 5.70
C VAL A 61 17.40 7.39 4.47
N LYS A 62 16.99 6.31 3.80
CA LYS A 62 16.08 6.38 2.66
C LYS A 62 14.69 6.84 3.07
N ILE A 63 14.13 6.30 4.17
CA ILE A 63 12.84 6.73 4.71
C ILE A 63 12.84 8.24 4.96
N GLN A 64 13.89 8.75 5.63
CA GLN A 64 14.03 10.18 5.88
C GLN A 64 14.02 10.99 4.57
N ARG A 65 14.82 10.60 3.58
CA ARG A 65 14.86 11.28 2.26
C ARG A 65 13.50 11.29 1.56
N PHE A 66 12.70 10.23 1.70
CA PHE A 66 11.35 10.20 1.13
C PHE A 66 10.39 11.12 1.89
N HIS A 67 10.47 11.16 3.22
CA HIS A 67 9.72 12.12 4.03
C HIS A 67 10.07 13.56 3.68
N ASP A 68 11.35 13.88 3.51
CA ASP A 68 11.81 15.22 3.11
C ASP A 68 11.27 15.62 1.73
N ARG A 69 11.05 14.63 0.85
CA ARG A 69 10.40 14.81 -0.45
C ARG A 69 8.88 14.87 -0.37
N GLY A 70 8.28 14.73 0.80
CA GLY A 70 6.84 14.82 1.03
C GLY A 70 6.08 13.51 0.87
N TRP A 71 6.76 12.36 0.75
CA TRP A 71 6.10 11.05 0.80
C TRP A 71 5.57 10.77 2.21
N ARG A 72 4.44 10.08 2.30
CA ARG A 72 3.75 9.88 3.57
C ARG A 72 3.30 8.43 3.76
N LEU A 73 3.42 7.97 5.00
CA LEU A 73 2.75 6.77 5.47
C LEU A 73 1.28 7.12 5.75
N SER A 74 0.36 6.30 5.26
CA SER A 74 -1.08 6.45 5.50
C SER A 74 -1.67 5.13 5.98
N PRO A 75 -2.57 5.13 6.98
CA PRO A 75 -3.35 3.94 7.31
C PRO A 75 -4.21 3.54 6.10
N ALA A 76 -4.38 2.24 5.91
CA ALA A 76 -5.18 1.66 4.84
C ALA A 76 -5.88 0.38 5.33
N ARG A 77 -7.00 0.05 4.68
CA ARG A 77 -7.75 -1.18 4.92
C ARG A 77 -7.98 -1.89 3.60
N PHE A 78 -7.54 -3.14 3.51
CA PHE A 78 -7.89 -4.02 2.40
C PHE A 78 -9.13 -4.83 2.77
N THR A 79 -10.07 -4.91 1.84
CA THR A 79 -11.25 -5.77 1.95
C THR A 79 -11.17 -6.80 0.84
N ILE A 80 -11.26 -8.07 1.21
CA ILE A 80 -11.24 -9.21 0.30
C ILE A 80 -12.63 -9.83 0.35
N SER A 81 -13.33 -9.80 -0.79
CA SER A 81 -14.60 -10.51 -0.96
C SER A 81 -14.30 -11.92 -1.45
N MET A 82 -14.64 -12.92 -0.63
CA MET A 82 -14.51 -14.32 -0.98
C MET A 82 -15.88 -14.83 -1.44
N GLU A 83 -16.15 -14.75 -2.73
CA GLU A 83 -17.18 -15.57 -3.35
C GLU A 83 -16.67 -17.02 -3.37
N PRO A 84 -17.41 -18.01 -2.86
CA PRO A 84 -17.05 -19.40 -3.07
C PRO A 84 -17.16 -19.71 -4.57
N SER A 85 -16.03 -19.80 -5.27
CA SER A 85 -15.98 -20.30 -6.64
C SER A 85 -16.29 -21.81 -6.60
N GLU A 86 -17.49 -22.20 -7.01
CA GLU A 86 -17.88 -23.62 -7.18
C GLU A 86 -17.21 -24.28 -8.39
N GLU A 87 -16.50 -23.53 -9.24
CA GLU A 87 -15.77 -24.08 -10.38
C GLU A 87 -14.30 -24.37 -10.03
N PRO A 88 -13.79 -25.59 -10.27
CA PRO A 88 -12.36 -25.85 -10.21
C PRO A 88 -11.65 -24.99 -11.26
N LEU A 89 -10.58 -24.32 -10.85
CA LEU A 89 -9.69 -23.58 -11.76
C LEU A 89 -9.18 -24.54 -12.86
N PRO A 90 -9.19 -24.13 -14.14
CA PRO A 90 -8.72 -24.96 -15.26
C PRO A 90 -7.21 -25.26 -15.20
#